data_AF-A0A967WNB8-F1
#
_entry.id   AF-A0A967WNB8-F1
#
_cell.length_a   1.000
_cell.length_b   1.000
_cell.length_c   1.000
_cell.angle_alpha   90.00
_cell.angle_beta   90.00
_cell.angle_gamma   90.00
#
_symmetry.space_group_name_H-M   'P 1'
#
loop_
_entity.id
_entity.type
_entity.pdbx_description
1 polymer ?
#
loop_
_entity_poly.entity_id
_entity_poly.type
_entity_poly.pdbx_seq_one_letter_code
_entity_poly.pdbx_strand_id
1 'polypeptide(L)'
;MILRFFKVSNYRNVQNSDWIDVGDVTAFVGQNEAGKSNLFEALYRINPFIPNEAYDIDEDWPVDDWGNKDPSALVCEAIFSLTPDEIESIYDEARLTESDAEGEDEG
;
A
#
# COMPACT_ATOMS: atom_id res chain seq x y z
N MET A 1 11.75 1.81 -3.26
CA MET A 1 10.58 2.27 -4.01
C MET A 1 10.14 3.55 -3.35
N ILE A 2 9.47 4.46 -4.06
CA ILE A 2 9.04 5.75 -3.50
C ILE A 2 7.53 5.87 -3.67
N LEU A 3 6.80 6.15 -2.58
CA LEU A 3 5.36 6.41 -2.65
C LEU A 3 5.10 7.73 -3.38
N ARG A 4 4.19 7.70 -4.37
CA ARG A 4 3.81 8.88 -5.17
C ARG A 4 2.37 9.30 -4.95
N PHE A 5 1.48 8.33 -4.88
CA PHE A 5 0.06 8.59 -4.66
C PHE A 5 -0.51 7.54 -3.73
N PHE A 6 -1.47 7.95 -2.91
CA PHE A 6 -2.30 6.99 -2.22
C PHE A 6 -3.74 7.50 -2.13
N LYS A 7 -4.65 6.56 -1.96
CA LYS A 7 -6.08 6.81 -1.75
C LYS A 7 -6.59 5.87 -0.67
N VAL A 8 -7.36 6.41 0.25
CA VAL A 8 -8.07 5.67 1.30
C VAL A 8 -9.57 5.84 1.12
N SER A 9 -10.30 4.74 1.15
CA SER A 9 -11.77 4.67 1.09
C SER A 9 -12.29 3.71 2.14
N ASN A 10 -13.49 3.95 2.67
CA ASN A 10 -14.18 3.06 3.61
C ASN A 10 -13.30 2.62 4.80
N TYR A 11 -12.66 3.57 5.49
CA TYR A 11 -11.84 3.30 6.68
C TYR A 11 -12.22 4.22 7.84
N ARG A 12 -12.92 3.67 8.84
CA ARG A 12 -13.42 4.36 10.04
C ARG A 12 -14.19 5.63 9.67
N ASN A 13 -13.62 6.82 9.89
CA ASN A 13 -14.25 8.09 9.55
C ASN A 13 -13.82 8.64 8.17
N VAL A 14 -12.97 7.93 7.43
CA VAL A 14 -12.54 8.28 6.07
C VAL A 14 -13.42 7.54 5.08
N GLN A 15 -14.38 8.25 4.47
CA GLN A 15 -15.25 7.69 3.44
C GLN A 15 -14.54 7.59 2.09
N ASN A 16 -13.95 8.70 1.66
CA ASN A 16 -13.09 8.78 0.49
C ASN A 16 -12.15 9.98 0.68
N SER A 17 -10.86 9.76 0.51
CA SER A 17 -9.83 10.82 0.58
C SER A 17 -9.46 11.39 -0.80
N ASP A 18 -10.00 10.79 -1.87
CA ASP A 18 -9.50 10.92 -3.23
C ASP A 18 -8.00 10.61 -3.33
N TRP A 19 -7.40 10.83 -4.51
CA TRP A 19 -5.96 10.64 -4.68
C TRP A 19 -5.19 11.77 -4.02
N ILE A 20 -4.24 11.41 -3.16
CA ILE A 20 -3.33 12.33 -2.50
C ILE A 20 -1.95 12.18 -3.13
N ASP A 21 -1.42 13.28 -3.66
CA ASP A 21 -0.06 13.39 -4.20
C ASP A 21 0.95 13.51 -3.05
N VAL A 22 2.00 12.71 -3.11
CA VAL A 22 3.06 12.64 -2.10
C VAL A 22 4.36 13.16 -2.71
N GLY A 23 4.78 14.32 -2.22
CA GLY A 23 6.11 14.87 -2.47
C GLY A 23 7.11 14.54 -1.35
N ASP A 24 8.33 15.06 -1.48
CA ASP A 24 9.43 14.84 -0.52
C ASP A 24 9.04 15.26 0.92
N VAL A 25 8.24 16.32 1.04
CA VAL A 25 7.63 16.75 2.29
C VAL A 25 6.16 17.04 2.03
N THR A 26 5.29 16.22 2.63
CA THR A 26 3.83 16.36 2.54
C THR A 26 3.26 16.55 3.93
N ALA A 27 2.49 17.63 4.15
CA ALA A 27 1.93 17.97 5.46
C ALA A 27 0.40 17.86 5.46
N PHE A 28 -0.15 17.21 6.49
CA PHE A 28 -1.58 17.03 6.68
C PHE A 28 -2.08 17.88 7.83
N VAL A 29 -2.92 18.87 7.54
CA VAL A 29 -3.46 19.81 8.52
C VAL A 29 -4.98 19.70 8.59
N GLY A 30 -5.52 19.89 9.78
CA GLY A 30 -6.96 19.80 10.04
C GLY A 30 -7.22 19.65 11.53
N GLN A 31 -8.47 19.81 11.95
CA GLN A 31 -8.88 19.68 13.34
C GLN A 31 -8.53 18.29 13.91
N ASN A 32 -8.39 18.20 15.23
CA ASN A 32 -8.38 16.89 15.90
C ASN A 32 -9.60 16.07 15.44
N GLU A 33 -9.42 14.76 15.29
CA GLU A 33 -10.46 13.82 14.85
C GLU A 33 -10.94 13.98 13.40
N ALA A 34 -10.34 14.87 12.59
CA ALA A 34 -10.64 14.98 11.16
C ALA A 34 -10.23 13.76 10.30
N GLY A 35 -9.73 12.67 10.91
CA GLY A 35 -9.37 11.43 10.21
C GLY A 35 -7.91 11.35 9.75
N LYS A 36 -7.05 12.31 10.08
CA LYS A 36 -5.62 12.31 9.68
C LYS A 36 -4.88 11.04 10.15
N SER A 37 -5.05 10.63 11.41
CA SER A 37 -4.41 9.40 11.91
C SER A 37 -4.96 8.16 11.20
N ASN A 38 -6.28 8.08 11.02
CA ASN A 38 -6.93 6.97 10.31
C ASN A 38 -6.45 6.85 8.85
N LEU A 39 -6.17 7.97 8.19
CA LEU A 39 -5.58 8.00 6.85
C LEU A 39 -4.22 7.29 6.82
N PHE A 40 -3.34 7.59 7.78
CA PHE A 40 -2.02 6.95 7.89
C PHE A 40 -2.11 5.50 8.36
N GLU A 41 -3.04 5.18 9.25
CA GLU A 41 -3.26 3.80 9.70
C GLU A 41 -3.71 2.91 8.53
N ALA A 42 -4.63 3.37 7.68
CA ALA A 42 -5.03 2.66 6.47
C ALA A 42 -3.85 2.45 5.49
N LEU A 43 -3.07 3.51 5.25
CA LEU A 43 -1.87 3.44 4.39
C LEU A 43 -0.83 2.45 4.92
N TYR A 44 -0.63 2.44 6.24
CA TYR A 44 0.32 1.56 6.91
C TYR A 44 -0.05 0.07 6.75
N ARG A 45 -1.34 -0.28 6.61
CA ARG A 45 -1.77 -1.67 6.34
C ARG A 45 -1.26 -2.24 5.01
N ILE A 46 -0.80 -1.42 4.07
CA ILE A 46 -0.21 -1.90 2.80
C ILE A 46 1.10 -2.64 3.04
N ASN A 47 1.93 -2.16 3.98
CA ASN A 47 3.21 -2.78 4.31
C ASN A 47 3.52 -2.55 5.80
N PRO A 48 2.85 -3.30 6.69
CA PRO A 48 2.98 -3.12 8.12
C PRO A 48 4.36 -3.57 8.61
N PHE A 49 4.87 -2.91 9.66
CA PHE A 49 6.10 -3.33 10.33
C PHE A 49 5.83 -4.52 11.28
N ILE A 50 4.65 -4.54 11.91
CA ILE A 50 4.23 -5.63 12.78
C ILE A 50 3.66 -6.77 11.92
N PRO A 51 4.18 -8.01 12.04
CA PRO A 51 3.65 -9.15 11.31
C PRO A 51 2.18 -9.41 11.60
N ASN A 52 1.42 -9.78 10.57
CA ASN A 52 -0.02 -10.09 10.62
C ASN A 52 -0.94 -8.92 10.99
N GLU A 53 -0.42 -7.69 11.01
CA GLU A 53 -1.27 -6.51 11.16
C GLU A 53 -1.97 -6.22 9.83
N ALA A 54 -3.25 -6.58 9.75
CA ALA A 54 -4.05 -6.46 8.54
C ALA A 54 -5.29 -5.59 8.78
N TYR A 55 -5.95 -5.19 7.71
CA TYR A 55 -7.26 -4.57 7.78
C TYR A 55 -8.29 -5.55 8.37
N ASP A 56 -9.10 -5.10 9.34
CA ASP A 56 -10.20 -5.88 9.90
C ASP A 56 -11.52 -5.16 9.60
N ILE A 57 -12.39 -5.77 8.78
CA ILE A 57 -13.69 -5.18 8.42
C ILE A 57 -14.63 -5.00 9.62
N ASP A 58 -14.45 -5.77 10.69
CA ASP A 58 -15.24 -5.65 11.91
C ASP A 58 -14.71 -4.59 12.88
N GLU A 59 -13.50 -4.07 12.68
CA GLU A 59 -12.96 -2.98 13.50
C GLU A 59 -12.80 -1.67 12.72
N ASP A 60 -12.44 -1.76 11.44
CA ASP A 60 -11.98 -0.63 10.62
C ASP A 60 -13.02 -0.14 9.61
N TRP A 61 -14.11 -0.87 9.35
CA TRP A 61 -15.17 -0.37 8.44
C TRP A 61 -15.88 0.84 9.04
N PRO A 62 -16.35 1.81 8.22
CA PRO A 62 -17.09 2.95 8.74
C PRO A 62 -18.33 2.55 9.51
N VAL A 63 -18.40 2.97 10.78
CA VAL A 63 -19.53 2.67 11.67
C VAL A 63 -20.85 3.21 11.09
N ASP A 64 -20.80 4.38 10.44
CA ASP A 64 -21.96 5.01 9.80
C ASP A 64 -22.44 4.25 8.54
N ASP A 65 -21.63 3.33 8.01
CA ASP A 65 -21.94 2.52 6.82
C ASP A 65 -21.90 1.01 7.11
N TRP A 66 -22.09 0.62 8.37
CA TRP A 66 -21.91 -0.77 8.83
C TRP A 66 -22.78 -1.80 8.10
N GLY A 67 -23.97 -1.40 7.65
CA GLY A 67 -24.90 -2.29 6.93
C GLY A 67 -24.44 -2.66 5.51
N ASN A 68 -23.48 -1.92 4.95
CA ASN A 68 -23.00 -2.07 3.58
C ASN A 68 -21.55 -2.60 3.51
N LYS A 69 -21.09 -3.27 4.57
CA LYS A 69 -19.78 -3.93 4.61
C LYS A 69 -19.56 -4.77 3.36
N ASP A 70 -18.46 -4.48 2.69
CA ASP A 70 -18.01 -5.21 1.51
C ASP A 70 -16.57 -5.72 1.72
N PRO A 71 -16.39 -7.03 1.95
CA PRO A 71 -15.06 -7.64 2.09
C PRO A 71 -14.17 -7.51 0.84
N SER A 72 -14.75 -7.18 -0.31
CA SER A 72 -14.01 -6.96 -1.56
C SER A 72 -13.64 -5.50 -1.82
N ALA A 73 -14.06 -4.58 -0.93
CA ALA A 73 -13.76 -3.17 -1.09
C ALA A 73 -12.25 -2.90 -1.03
N LEU A 74 -11.77 -2.06 -1.95
CA LEU A 74 -10.42 -1.52 -1.91
C LEU A 74 -10.37 -0.40 -0.88
N VAL A 75 -9.75 -0.69 0.27
CA VAL A 75 -9.65 0.25 1.39
C VAL A 75 -8.50 1.22 1.22
N CYS A 76 -7.34 0.73 0.78
CA CYS A 76 -6.18 1.55 0.51
C CYS A 76 -5.49 1.15 -0.78
N GLU A 77 -5.27 2.14 -1.65
CA GLU A 77 -4.55 2.01 -2.90
C GLU A 77 -3.30 2.89 -2.83
N ALA A 78 -2.17 2.39 -3.32
CA ALA A 78 -0.92 3.15 -3.38
C ALA A 78 -0.18 2.91 -4.69
N ILE A 79 0.40 3.98 -5.23
CA ILE A 79 1.22 3.97 -6.44
C ILE A 79 2.64 4.32 -6.03
N PHE A 80 3.57 3.41 -6.34
CA PHE A 80 5.00 3.60 -6.09
C PHE A 80 5.74 3.82 -7.41
N SER A 81 6.78 4.66 -7.39
CA SER A 81 7.78 4.75 -8.44
C SER A 81 9.05 4.02 -8.02
N LEU A 82 9.62 3.22 -8.91
CA LEU A 82 10.96 2.68 -8.74
C LEU A 82 12.00 3.74 -9.08
N THR A 83 13.12 3.72 -8.36
CA THR A 83 14.30 4.49 -8.75
C THR A 83 15.04 3.80 -9.90
N PRO A 84 15.86 4.53 -10.68
CA PRO A 84 16.69 3.92 -11.72
C PRO A 84 17.56 2.76 -11.21
N ASP A 85 18.19 2.94 -10.04
CA ASP A 85 19.03 1.92 -9.40
C ASP A 85 18.24 0.65 -9.03
N GLU A 86 16.99 0.80 -8.57
CA GLU A 86 16.12 -0.34 -8.29
C GLU A 86 15.69 -1.08 -9.56
N ILE A 87 15.41 -0.33 -10.62
CA ILE A 87 15.10 -0.92 -11.93
C ILE A 87 16.29 -1.73 -12.42
N GLU A 88 17.51 -1.17 -12.35
CA GLU A 88 18.75 -1.85 -12.73
C GLU A 88 18.97 -3.12 -11.90
N SER A 89 18.85 -3.03 -10.58
CA SER A 89 18.99 -4.19 -9.68
C SER A 89 17.97 -5.30 -10.00
N ILE A 90 16.72 -4.97 -10.28
CA ILE A 90 15.69 -5.96 -10.66
C ILE A 90 16.04 -6.61 -12.01
N TYR A 91 16.54 -5.84 -12.97
CA TYR A 91 16.96 -6.38 -14.28
C TYR A 91 18.13 -7.37 -14.15
N ASP A 92 19.11 -7.07 -13.30
CA ASP A 92 20.27 -7.94 -13.09
C ASP A 92 19.89 -9.26 -12.41
N GLU A 93 19.08 -9.20 -11.36
CA GLU A 93 18.56 -10.40 -10.68
C GLU A 93 17.74 -11.29 -11.63
N ALA A 94 16.89 -10.70 -12.47
CA ALA A 94 16.06 -11.45 -13.41
C ALA A 94 16.89 -12.19 -14.47
N ARG A 95 18.00 -11.61 -14.95
CA ARG A 95 18.88 -12.23 -15.95
C ARG A 95 19.65 -13.45 -15.43
N LEU A 96 19.89 -13.55 -14.12
CA LEU A 96 20.63 -14.67 -13.52
C LEU A 96 19.83 -15.98 -13.48
N THR A 97 18.54 -15.97 -13.80
CA THR A 97 17.70 -17.18 -13.79
C THR A 97 17.73 -17.99 -15.09
N GLU A 98 18.33 -17.48 -16.18
CA GLU A 98 18.36 -18.19 -17.48
C GLU A 98 19.61 -19.07 -17.69
N SER A 99 20.69 -18.94 -16.89
CA SER A 99 21.97 -19.61 -17.17
C SER A 99 22.27 -20.89 -16.37
N ASP A 100 21.42 -21.28 -15.41
CA ASP A 100 21.69 -22.43 -14.53
C ASP A 100 20.95 -23.73 -14.93
N ALA A 101 20.39 -23.81 -16.15
CA ALA A 101 19.62 -24.97 -16.64
C ALA A 101 20.28 -25.78 -17.77
N GLU A 102 21.48 -25.43 -18.24
CA GLU A 102 22.19 -26.19 -19.27
C GLU A 102 23.55 -26.68 -18.77
N GLY A 103 23.55 -27.83 -18.08
CA GLY A 103 24.81 -28.41 -17.60
C GLY A 103 24.75 -29.74 -16.87
N GLU A 104 23.79 -30.63 -17.15
CA GLU A 104 23.89 -32.05 -16.76
C GLU A 104 23.35 -32.95 -17.88
N ASP A 105 24.09 -33.03 -18.98
CA ASP A 105 24.13 -34.25 -19.79
C ASP A 105 25.57 -34.44 -20.25
N GLU A 106 26.25 -35.46 -19.70
CA GLU A 106 27.28 -36.24 -20.39
C GLU A 106 27.81 -37.36 -19.46
N GLY A 107 27.53 -38.62 -19.83
CA GLY A 107 28.42 -39.77 -19.54
C GLY A 107 27.80 -40.97 -18.87
#